data_AF-R0KR70-F1
#
_entry.id   AF-R0KR70-F1
#
_cell.length_a   1.000
_cell.length_b   1.000
_cell.length_c   1.000
_cell.angle_alpha   90.00
_cell.angle_beta   90.00
_cell.angle_gamma   90.00
#
_symmetry.space_group_name_H-M   'P 1'
#
loop_
_entity.id
_entity.type
_entity.pdbx_description
1 polymer ?
#
loop_
_entity_poly.entity_id
_entity_poly.type
_entity_poly.pdbx_seq_one_letter_code
_entity_poly.pdbx_strand_id
1 'polypeptide(L)'
;MNYLNGFGEIKEVKLTSGLIKCIEYYDTRSSKSVREALNNKNYEGNPVTVRNVWDLNSKTRQEIFNKIENELHKFELPEVKDKRKKIVIKKNIKIPFSDLFDEFITENLDLISKKLIK
;
A
#
# COMPACT_ATOMS: atom_id res chain seq x y z
N MET A 1 -4.64 -27.17 -1.58
CA MET A 1 -3.76 -26.00 -1.35
C MET A 1 -4.61 -24.75 -1.45
N ASN A 2 -4.49 -23.83 -0.49
CA ASN A 2 -5.21 -22.56 -0.50
C ASN A 2 -4.64 -21.73 -1.69
N TYR A 3 -5.46 -21.34 -2.67
CA TYR A 3 -5.04 -20.60 -3.89
C TYR A 3 -4.13 -19.40 -3.56
N LEU A 4 -4.40 -18.77 -2.42
CA LEU A 4 -3.67 -17.62 -1.90
C LEU A 4 -2.23 -17.91 -1.49
N ASN A 5 -1.90 -19.14 -1.08
CA ASN A 5 -0.51 -19.54 -0.79
C ASN A 5 0.36 -19.56 -2.06
N GLY A 6 -0.24 -19.56 -3.26
CA GLY A 6 0.50 -19.50 -4.52
C GLY A 6 1.16 -18.14 -4.77
N PHE A 7 0.75 -17.09 -4.06
CA PHE A 7 1.32 -15.75 -4.21
C PHE A 7 2.46 -15.47 -3.23
N GLY A 8 2.58 -16.25 -2.16
CA GLY A 8 3.60 -16.09 -1.13
C GLY A 8 3.19 -16.72 0.19
N GLU A 9 4.12 -16.74 1.14
CA GLU A 9 3.86 -17.27 2.49
C GLU A 9 2.95 -16.34 3.28
N ILE A 10 1.81 -16.88 3.70
CA ILE A 10 0.84 -16.17 4.54
C ILE A 10 1.34 -16.22 5.99
N LYS A 11 1.49 -15.02 6.58
CA LYS A 11 1.81 -14.84 7.99
C LYS A 11 0.58 -15.04 8.87
N GLU A 12 -0.53 -14.43 8.50
CA GLU A 12 -1.77 -14.47 9.29
C GLU A 12 -3.01 -14.29 8.41
N VAL A 13 -4.12 -14.91 8.82
CA VAL A 13 -5.46 -14.64 8.26
C VAL A 13 -6.37 -14.19 9.40
N LYS A 14 -6.81 -12.93 9.37
CA LYS A 14 -7.75 -12.36 10.34
C LYS A 14 -9.14 -12.30 9.73
N LEU A 15 -10.14 -12.77 10.47
CA LEU A 15 -11.55 -12.61 10.10
C LEU A 15 -12.05 -11.29 10.68
N THR A 16 -12.37 -10.32 9.82
CA THR A 16 -12.81 -8.98 10.27
C THR A 16 -14.34 -8.92 10.39
N SER A 17 -15.05 -9.58 9.47
CA SER A 17 -16.49 -9.81 9.52
C SER A 17 -16.85 -11.05 8.70
N GLY A 18 -18.09 -11.51 8.73
CA GLY A 18 -18.50 -12.75 8.06
C GLY A 18 -18.17 -12.82 6.56
N LEU A 19 -18.04 -11.68 5.88
CA LEU A 19 -17.72 -11.59 4.45
C LEU A 19 -16.34 -10.98 4.17
N ILE A 20 -15.59 -10.54 5.20
CA ILE A 20 -14.33 -9.82 5.04
C ILE A 20 -13.20 -10.58 5.74
N LYS A 21 -12.17 -10.91 4.96
CA LYS A 21 -10.94 -11.51 5.44
C LYS A 21 -9.78 -10.55 5.20
N CYS A 22 -8.96 -10.35 6.21
CA CYS A 22 -7.66 -9.68 6.10
C CYS A 22 -6.58 -10.76 6.06
N ILE A 23 -5.67 -10.64 5.11
CA ILE A 23 -4.60 -11.62 4.90
C ILE A 23 -3.29 -10.86 4.95
N GLU A 24 -2.43 -11.23 5.90
CA GLU A 24 -1.09 -10.69 6.05
C GLU A 24 -0.09 -11.68 5.45
N TYR A 25 0.75 -11.19 4.55
CA TYR A 25 1.87 -11.93 3.98
C TYR A 25 3.17 -11.47 4.64
N TYR A 26 4.16 -12.37 4.72
CA TYR A 26 5.51 -11.97 5.15
C TYR A 26 6.17 -10.99 4.18
N ASP A 27 5.84 -11.09 2.89
CA ASP A 27 6.35 -10.21 1.83
C ASP A 27 5.21 -9.35 1.25
N THR A 28 5.38 -8.03 1.26
CA THR A 28 4.38 -7.07 0.73
C THR A 28 4.21 -7.17 -0.79
N ARG A 29 5.18 -7.73 -1.51
CA ARG A 29 5.03 -8.01 -2.96
C ARG A 29 3.95 -9.05 -3.21
N SER A 30 3.84 -10.05 -2.33
CA SER A 30 2.80 -11.08 -2.39
C SER A 30 1.41 -10.47 -2.28
N SER A 31 1.20 -9.52 -1.36
CA SER A 31 -0.10 -8.84 -1.22
C SER A 31 -0.43 -7.97 -2.43
N LYS A 32 0.57 -7.31 -3.03
CA LYS A 32 0.41 -6.58 -4.30
C LYS A 32 -0.03 -7.52 -5.43
N SER A 33 0.64 -8.66 -5.61
CA SER A 33 0.30 -9.65 -6.65
C SER A 33 -1.11 -10.22 -6.48
N VAL A 34 -1.53 -10.49 -5.24
CA VAL A 34 -2.91 -10.93 -4.95
C VAL A 34 -3.93 -9.87 -5.36
N ARG A 35 -3.67 -8.61 -5.02
CA ARG A 35 -4.57 -7.50 -5.39
C ARG A 35 -4.69 -7.38 -6.91
N GLU A 36 -3.57 -7.43 -7.64
CA GLU A 36 -3.56 -7.35 -9.10
C GLU A 36 -4.29 -8.53 -9.75
N ALA A 37 -4.13 -9.73 -9.20
CA ALA A 37 -4.75 -10.93 -9.73
C ALA A 37 -6.25 -11.01 -9.45
N LEU A 38 -6.71 -10.58 -8.27
CA LEU A 38 -8.06 -10.88 -7.77
C LEU A 38 -8.99 -9.68 -7.67
N ASN A 39 -8.50 -8.44 -7.60
CA ASN A 39 -9.37 -7.30 -7.43
C ASN A 39 -10.30 -7.14 -8.66
N ASN A 40 -11.61 -7.03 -8.39
CA ASN A 40 -12.69 -6.99 -9.38
C ASN A 40 -12.82 -8.26 -10.24
N LYS A 41 -12.24 -9.39 -9.83
CA LYS A 41 -12.52 -10.70 -10.45
C LYS A 41 -13.78 -11.31 -9.84
N ASN A 42 -14.50 -12.07 -10.67
CA ASN A 42 -15.67 -12.82 -10.20
C ASN A 42 -15.22 -14.12 -9.51
N TYR A 43 -15.74 -14.34 -8.32
CA TYR A 43 -15.65 -15.58 -7.58
C TYR A 43 -17.08 -16.01 -7.22
N GLU A 44 -17.47 -17.22 -7.64
CA GLU A 44 -18.84 -17.75 -7.42
C GLU A 44 -19.94 -16.77 -7.89
N GLY A 45 -19.72 -16.14 -9.05
CA GLY A 45 -20.67 -15.17 -9.63
C GLY A 45 -20.66 -13.78 -9.01
N ASN A 46 -19.87 -13.55 -7.96
CA ASN A 46 -19.79 -12.27 -7.26
C ASN A 46 -18.42 -11.60 -7.45
N PRO A 47 -18.35 -10.28 -7.70
CA PRO A 47 -17.08 -9.59 -7.80
C PRO A 47 -16.41 -9.49 -6.43
N VAL A 48 -15.14 -9.90 -6.35
CA VAL A 48 -14.32 -9.75 -5.15
C VAL A 48 -13.62 -8.40 -5.19
N THR A 49 -13.65 -7.67 -4.07
CA THR A 49 -12.85 -6.45 -3.91
C THR A 49 -11.65 -6.76 -3.03
N VAL A 50 -10.44 -6.47 -3.54
CA VAL A 50 -9.19 -6.64 -2.80
C VAL A 50 -8.51 -5.29 -2.66
N ARG A 51 -8.11 -4.94 -1.44
CA ARG A 51 -7.50 -3.64 -1.12
C ARG A 51 -6.38 -3.86 -0.13
N ASN A 52 -5.35 -3.02 -0.21
CA ASN A 52 -4.36 -2.92 0.86
C ASN A 52 -5.03 -2.20 2.04
N VAL A 53 -4.81 -2.72 3.24
CA VAL A 53 -5.36 -2.16 4.47
C VAL A 53 -4.25 -2.05 5.49
N TRP A 54 -4.37 -1.04 6.33
CA TRP A 54 -3.51 -0.85 7.47
C TRP A 54 -4.18 -1.51 8.68
N ASP A 55 -3.43 -2.27 9.47
CA ASP A 55 -3.91 -2.81 10.75
C ASP A 55 -3.95 -1.73 11.86
N LEU A 56 -4.08 -0.47 11.46
CA LEU A 56 -4.12 0.70 12.33
C LEU A 56 -5.48 1.37 12.20
N ASN A 57 -6.00 1.85 13.32
CA ASN A 57 -7.22 2.66 13.29
C ASN A 57 -6.96 3.99 12.57
N SER A 58 -8.03 4.61 12.05
CA SER A 58 -7.95 5.84 11.25
C SER A 58 -7.27 7.00 11.96
N LYS A 59 -7.42 7.10 13.29
CA LYS A 59 -6.79 8.16 14.10
C LYS A 59 -5.27 7.99 14.12
N THR A 60 -4.79 6.80 14.46
CA THR A 60 -3.36 6.47 14.46
C THR A 60 -2.74 6.65 13.07
N ARG A 61 -3.46 6.26 12.02
CA ARG A 61 -3.02 6.49 10.64
C ARG A 61 -2.82 7.98 10.33
N GLN A 62 -3.79 8.82 10.73
CA GLN A 62 -3.70 10.26 10.52
C GLN A 62 -2.54 10.88 11.31
N GLU A 63 -2.32 10.43 12.55
CA GLU A 63 -1.19 10.90 13.36
C GLU A 63 0.16 10.57 12.73
N ILE A 64 0.32 9.39 12.14
CA ILE A 64 1.52 9.02 11.39
C ILE A 64 1.71 9.94 10.18
N PHE A 65 0.66 10.18 9.40
CA PHE A 65 0.75 11.08 8.26
C PHE A 65 1.14 12.50 8.65
N ASN A 66 0.52 13.07 9.68
CA ASN A 66 0.87 14.39 10.17
C ASN A 66 2.34 14.45 10.64
N LYS A 67 2.84 13.39 11.28
CA LYS A 67 4.27 13.31 11.67
C LYS A 67 5.18 13.28 10.45
N ILE A 68 4.88 12.44 9.45
CA ILE A 68 5.68 12.35 8.23
C ILE A 68 5.69 13.70 7.51
N GLU A 69 4.53 14.35 7.34
CA GLU A 69 4.42 15.67 6.71
C GLU A 69 5.25 16.72 7.46
N ASN A 70 5.15 16.77 8.80
CA ASN A 70 5.94 17.67 9.63
C ASN A 70 7.45 17.41 9.53
N GLU A 71 7.88 16.14 9.47
CA GLU A 71 9.30 15.81 9.26
C GLU A 71 9.75 16.20 7.86
N LEU A 72 8.95 15.93 6.81
CA LEU A 72 9.25 16.34 5.44
C LEU A 72 9.41 17.86 5.31
N HIS A 73 8.63 18.65 6.04
CA HIS A 73 8.76 20.10 6.08
C HIS A 73 10.05 20.61 6.74
N LYS A 74 10.71 19.79 7.58
CA LYS A 74 12.00 20.14 8.19
C LYS A 74 13.18 19.90 7.25
N PHE A 75 13.00 19.06 6.25
CA PHE A 75 13.98 18.96 5.18
C PHE A 75 13.78 20.16 4.27
N GLU A 76 14.80 21.01 4.13
CA GLU A 76 14.90 21.87 2.96
C GLU A 76 14.97 20.92 1.76
N LEU A 77 13.81 20.68 1.13
CA LEU A 77 13.79 20.04 -0.17
C LEU A 77 14.66 20.94 -1.06
N PRO A 78 15.80 20.44 -1.59
CA PRO A 78 16.58 21.23 -2.52
C PRO A 78 15.61 21.68 -3.60
N GLU A 79 15.57 22.98 -3.91
CA GLU A 79 14.73 23.50 -4.99
C GLU A 79 14.94 22.58 -6.19
N VAL A 80 13.93 21.78 -6.50
CA VAL A 80 13.98 20.87 -7.62
C VAL A 80 13.86 21.77 -8.84
N LYS A 81 14.99 22.32 -9.31
CA LYS A 81 15.15 22.97 -10.61
C LYS A 81 15.09 21.91 -11.71
N ASP A 82 14.16 20.98 -11.63
CA ASP A 82 13.99 19.97 -12.65
C ASP A 82 13.00 20.52 -13.67
N LYS A 83 13.52 20.90 -14.83
CA LYS A 83 12.74 21.28 -16.03
C LYS A 83 11.93 20.10 -16.60
N ARG A 84 11.78 19.01 -15.86
CA ARG A 84 10.99 17.84 -16.25
C ARG A 84 9.52 18.17 -16.08
N LYS A 85 8.90 18.41 -17.23
CA LYS A 85 7.47 18.33 -17.57
C LYS A 85 6.57 18.47 -16.34
N LYS A 86 5.86 19.61 -16.25
CA LYS A 86 4.54 19.68 -15.61
C LYS A 86 3.82 18.36 -15.89
N ILE A 87 3.80 17.46 -14.92
CA ILE A 87 2.84 16.37 -14.93
C ILE A 87 1.53 17.13 -14.87
N VAL A 88 0.81 17.15 -15.98
CA VAL A 88 -0.57 17.61 -16.01
C VAL A 88 -1.28 16.62 -15.10
N ILE A 89 -1.39 16.97 -13.82
CA ILE A 89 -2.28 16.29 -12.90
C ILE A 89 -3.65 16.50 -13.54
N LYS A 90 -4.13 15.49 -14.28
CA LYS A 90 -5.51 15.48 -14.77
C LYS A 90 -6.35 15.67 -13.52
N LYS A 91 -7.01 16.83 -13.41
CA LYS A 91 -7.74 17.35 -12.24
C LYS A 91 -8.85 16.44 -11.68
N ASN A 92 -8.95 15.19 -12.13
CA ASN A 92 -10.04 14.28 -11.81
C ASN A 92 -9.63 12.94 -11.20
N ILE A 93 -8.37 12.77 -10.78
CA ILE A 93 -8.00 11.58 -10.00
C ILE A 93 -7.61 12.02 -8.60
N LYS A 94 -8.57 12.00 -7.67
CA LYS A 94 -8.28 12.00 -6.23
C LYS A 94 -7.66 10.63 -5.92
N ILE A 95 -6.39 10.44 -6.23
CA ILE A 95 -5.64 9.31 -5.69
C ILE A 95 -5.35 9.68 -4.23
N PRO A 96 -5.88 8.94 -3.25
CA PRO A 96 -5.56 9.18 -1.84
C PRO A 96 -4.05 9.09 -1.63
N PHE A 97 -3.47 10.00 -0.83
CA PHE A 97 -2.04 9.96 -0.47
C PHE A 97 -1.61 8.59 0.06
N SER A 98 -2.51 7.90 0.77
CA SER A 98 -2.27 6.54 1.24
C SER A 98 -1.87 5.57 0.13
N ASP A 99 -2.51 5.66 -1.02
CA ASP A 99 -2.32 4.69 -2.10
C ASP A 99 -0.96 4.95 -2.75
N LEU A 100 -0.58 6.23 -2.89
CA LEU A 100 0.74 6.65 -3.35
C LEU A 100 1.85 6.26 -2.36
N PHE A 101 1.58 6.40 -1.06
CA PHE A 101 2.52 6.02 -0.02
C PHE A 101 2.73 4.50 0.01
N ASP A 102 1.65 3.71 -0.02
CA ASP A 102 1.70 2.25 -0.04
C ASP A 102 2.45 1.74 -1.29
N GLU A 103 2.22 2.37 -2.45
CA GLU A 103 2.94 2.07 -3.68
C GLU A 103 4.44 2.38 -3.55
N PHE A 104 4.79 3.58 -3.08
CA PHE A 104 6.17 4.00 -2.86
C PHE A 104 6.91 3.04 -1.92
N ILE A 105 6.31 2.70 -0.77
CA ILE A 105 6.93 1.77 0.20
C ILE A 105 7.12 0.39 -0.42
N THR A 106 6.13 -0.11 -1.18
CA THR A 106 6.23 -1.43 -1.81
C THR A 106 7.34 -1.48 -2.86
N GLU A 107 7.47 -0.44 -3.68
CA GLU A 107 8.51 -0.38 -4.73
C GLU A 107 9.92 -0.21 -4.17
N ASN A 108 10.04 0.41 -2.99
CA ASN A 108 11.33 0.72 -2.39
C ASN A 108 11.66 -0.13 -1.16
N LEU A 109 10.84 -1.16 -0.86
CA LEU A 109 10.95 -1.93 0.38
C LEU A 109 12.35 -2.54 0.56
N ASP A 110 12.90 -3.13 -0.51
CA ASP A 110 14.22 -3.76 -0.48
C ASP A 110 15.33 -2.73 -0.17
N LEU A 111 15.23 -1.53 -0.73
CA LEU A 111 16.17 -0.44 -0.50
C LEU A 111 16.04 0.12 0.93
N ILE A 112 14.81 0.30 1.42
CA ILE A 112 14.51 0.77 2.77
C ILE A 112 15.05 -0.24 3.79
N SER A 113 14.78 -1.53 3.57
CA SER A 113 15.22 -2.63 4.44
C SER A 113 16.73 -2.67 4.56
N LYS A 114 17.46 -2.56 3.45
CA LYS A 114 18.93 -2.48 3.44
C LYS A 114 19.49 -1.29 4.21
N LYS A 115 18.77 -0.16 4.28
CA LYS A 115 19.21 1.03 5.01
C LYS A 115 18.86 1.00 6.50
N LEU A 116 17.86 0.21 6.90
CA LEU A 116 17.45 0.05 8.29
C LEU A 116 18.31 -0.97 9.04
N ILE A 117 18.85 -1.96 8.33
CA ILE A 117 19.82 -2.91 8.86
C ILE A 117 21.22 -2.26 8.73
N LYS A 118 21.67 -1.57 9.78
CA LYS A 118 23.07 -1.16 9.94
C LYS A 118 23.91 -2.30 10.48
#